data_AF-A0A9Q1E9K2-F1
#
_entry.id   AF-A0A9Q1E9K2-F1
#
_cell.length_a   1.000
_cell.length_b   1.000
_cell.length_c   1.000
_cell.angle_alpha   90.00
_cell.angle_beta   90.00
_cell.angle_gamma   90.00
#
_symmetry.space_group_name_H-M   'P 1'
#
loop_
_entity.id
_entity.type
_entity.pdbx_description
1 polymer ?
#
loop_
_entity_poly.entity_id
_entity_poly.type
_entity_poly.pdbx_seq_one_letter_code
_entity_poly.pdbx_strand_id
1 'polypeptide(L)'
;MSRLEVDHPAVHAHFVKGGFSVQLGGNNPFGKIPVDQTIEETVNKDTQTAGGTKGFSLKTGAVTRYYLTSENRSQYLRQLRNMTGNESTGCFSHHDLQKPRIEKYRADVNAFVELMEKSWWKLPEYRIKLQDKQLFATCGETCYRLKKKDWKVVEELKSSHEEADTRMLLHANHASQNGYKTTVIVSEDTDVMILCLGHCKEINCAMYLKCGTHNRTRYINMSSLAELHER
;
A
#
# COMPACT_ATOMS: atom_id res chain seq x y z
N MET A 1 20.67 -8.30 -4.01
CA MET A 1 20.45 -8.62 -5.45
C MET A 1 21.51 -8.05 -6.40
N SER A 2 22.69 -7.65 -5.92
CA SER A 2 23.69 -6.90 -6.72
C SER A 2 24.56 -7.71 -7.69
N ARG A 3 24.39 -9.03 -7.78
CA ARG A 3 25.22 -9.92 -8.62
C ARG A 3 24.41 -10.86 -9.53
N LEU A 4 23.11 -10.59 -9.70
CA LEU A 4 22.20 -11.47 -10.44
C LEU A 4 22.66 -11.72 -11.89
N GLU A 5 23.28 -10.72 -12.52
CA GLU A 5 23.85 -10.81 -13.87
C GLU A 5 25.01 -11.81 -13.98
N VAL A 6 25.77 -12.01 -12.90
CA VAL A 6 26.93 -12.90 -12.84
C VAL A 6 26.52 -14.30 -12.38
N ASP A 7 25.73 -14.38 -11.32
CA ASP A 7 25.42 -15.64 -10.66
C ASP A 7 24.29 -16.40 -11.42
N HIS A 8 23.35 -15.66 -12.04
CA HIS A 8 22.21 -16.21 -12.78
C HIS A 8 21.91 -15.43 -14.06
N PRO A 9 22.80 -15.45 -15.06
CA PRO A 9 22.72 -14.63 -16.27
C PRO A 9 21.43 -14.85 -17.08
N ALA A 10 20.89 -16.07 -17.08
CA ALA A 10 19.64 -16.39 -17.78
C ALA A 10 18.42 -15.72 -17.12
N VAL A 11 18.38 -15.67 -15.78
CA VAL A 11 17.31 -15.00 -15.02
C VAL A 11 17.40 -13.50 -15.22
N HIS A 12 18.61 -12.95 -15.14
CA HIS A 12 18.87 -11.55 -15.43
C HIS A 12 18.40 -11.16 -16.84
N ALA A 13 18.78 -11.92 -17.86
CA ALA A 13 18.34 -11.67 -19.23
C ALA A 13 16.82 -11.76 -19.41
N HIS A 14 16.15 -12.65 -18.67
CA HIS A 14 14.69 -12.75 -18.68
C HIS A 14 14.02 -11.53 -18.02
N PHE A 15 14.58 -11.05 -16.90
CA PHE A 15 14.09 -9.85 -16.21
C PHE A 15 14.26 -8.58 -17.07
N VAL A 16 15.40 -8.41 -17.72
CA VAL A 16 15.64 -7.30 -18.66
C VAL A 16 14.63 -7.31 -19.82
N LYS A 17 14.13 -8.48 -20.22
CA LYS A 17 13.06 -8.63 -21.23
C LYS A 17 11.64 -8.42 -20.68
N GLY A 18 11.49 -7.99 -19.43
CA GLY A 18 10.19 -7.74 -18.80
C GLY A 18 9.55 -8.96 -18.13
N GLY A 19 10.32 -10.03 -17.88
CA GLY A 19 9.87 -11.28 -17.25
C GLY A 19 9.46 -11.18 -15.77
N PHE A 20 9.26 -9.98 -15.25
CA PHE A 20 8.74 -9.70 -13.90
C PHE A 20 7.22 -9.45 -13.88
N SER A 21 6.58 -9.45 -15.06
CA SER A 21 5.16 -9.15 -15.20
C SER A 21 4.47 -10.15 -16.14
N VAL A 22 3.20 -10.42 -15.88
CA VAL A 22 2.38 -11.40 -16.60
C VAL A 22 1.23 -10.69 -17.30
N GLN A 23 0.94 -11.12 -18.52
CA GLN A 23 -0.17 -10.61 -19.32
C GLN A 23 -1.38 -11.53 -19.16
N LEU A 24 -2.41 -11.09 -18.43
CA LEU A 24 -3.62 -11.89 -18.22
C LEU A 24 -4.54 -11.96 -19.44
N GLY A 25 -4.61 -10.89 -20.25
CA GLY A 25 -5.51 -10.79 -21.40
C GLY A 25 -4.78 -10.71 -22.74
N GLY A 26 -5.25 -11.43 -23.76
CA GLY A 26 -4.60 -11.46 -25.08
C GLY A 26 -4.66 -10.15 -25.89
N ASN A 27 -5.60 -9.25 -25.56
CA ASN A 27 -5.92 -8.09 -26.40
C ASN A 27 -5.47 -6.73 -25.84
N ASN A 28 -4.91 -6.67 -24.62
CA ASN A 28 -4.50 -5.39 -24.01
C ASN A 28 -2.99 -5.36 -23.74
N PRO A 29 -2.17 -4.75 -24.62
CA PRO A 29 -0.71 -4.68 -24.45
C PRO A 29 -0.26 -3.89 -23.20
N PHE A 30 -1.15 -3.10 -22.58
CA PHE A 30 -0.89 -2.36 -21.33
C PHE A 30 -1.41 -3.08 -20.07
N GLY A 31 -1.76 -4.36 -20.17
CA GLY A 31 -2.35 -5.16 -19.09
C GLY A 31 -1.37 -6.06 -18.33
N LYS A 32 -0.06 -5.82 -18.44
CA LYS A 32 0.95 -6.59 -17.70
C LYS A 32 0.91 -6.21 -16.23
N ILE A 33 0.70 -7.19 -15.36
CA ILE A 33 0.65 -7.02 -13.91
C ILE A 33 1.78 -7.82 -13.24
N PRO A 34 2.22 -7.45 -12.03
CA PRO A 34 3.18 -8.25 -11.27
C PRO A 34 2.74 -9.72 -11.13
N VAL A 35 3.70 -10.64 -11.07
CA VAL A 35 3.45 -12.09 -10.96
C VAL A 35 2.61 -12.42 -9.72
N ASP A 36 2.85 -11.74 -8.59
CA ASP A 36 2.11 -11.98 -7.36
C ASP A 36 0.62 -11.64 -7.50
N GLN A 37 0.33 -10.44 -8.02
CA GLN A 37 -1.03 -10.01 -8.33
C GLN A 37 -1.72 -10.93 -9.37
N THR A 38 -0.94 -11.51 -10.28
CA THR A 38 -1.45 -12.50 -11.24
C THR A 38 -1.92 -13.77 -10.54
N ILE A 39 -1.13 -14.28 -9.60
CA ILE A 39 -1.48 -15.46 -8.80
C ILE A 39 -2.70 -15.14 -7.94
N GLU A 40 -2.80 -13.92 -7.42
CA GLU A 40 -3.96 -13.45 -6.67
C GLU A 40 -5.25 -13.50 -7.50
N GLU A 41 -5.23 -12.88 -8.68
CA GLU A 41 -6.40 -12.75 -9.55
C GLU A 41 -6.79 -14.03 -10.31
N THR A 42 -5.94 -15.06 -10.30
CA THR A 42 -6.20 -16.34 -10.99
C THR A 42 -6.35 -17.49 -10.00
N VAL A 43 -5.24 -18.04 -9.53
CA VAL A 43 -5.21 -19.27 -8.74
C VAL A 43 -5.79 -19.04 -7.35
N ASN A 44 -5.39 -17.97 -6.67
CA ASN A 44 -5.85 -17.69 -5.31
C ASN A 44 -7.33 -17.34 -5.28
N LYS A 45 -7.81 -16.53 -6.24
CA LYS A 45 -9.24 -16.20 -6.38
C LYS A 45 -10.13 -17.44 -6.45
N ASP A 46 -9.67 -18.49 -7.13
CA ASP A 46 -10.44 -19.72 -7.26
C ASP A 46 -10.26 -20.69 -6.10
N THR A 47 -9.06 -20.73 -5.50
CA THR A 47 -8.69 -21.75 -4.50
C THR A 47 -8.79 -21.26 -3.05
N GLN A 48 -8.74 -19.96 -2.80
CA GLN A 48 -8.84 -19.38 -1.46
C GLN A 48 -10.31 -19.14 -1.07
N THR A 49 -10.59 -19.32 0.22
CA THR A 49 -11.89 -18.99 0.83
C THR A 49 -11.96 -17.52 1.24
N ALA A 50 -13.15 -17.00 1.54
CA ALA A 50 -13.39 -15.61 1.95
C ALA A 50 -12.57 -15.10 3.16
N GLY A 51 -11.86 -15.98 3.87
CA GLY A 51 -10.94 -15.63 4.96
C GLY A 51 -9.46 -15.57 4.56
N GLY A 52 -9.13 -15.70 3.26
CA GLY A 52 -7.76 -15.77 2.77
C GLY A 52 -7.01 -17.03 3.23
N THR A 53 -5.70 -17.05 3.01
CA THR A 53 -4.83 -18.10 3.56
C THR A 53 -4.51 -17.81 5.02
N LYS A 54 -4.90 -18.72 5.94
CA LYS A 54 -4.58 -18.60 7.37
C LYS A 54 -3.45 -19.56 7.76
N GLY A 55 -2.28 -19.00 8.06
CA GLY A 55 -1.12 -19.71 8.60
C GLY A 55 -0.17 -20.30 7.56
N PHE A 56 1.01 -20.72 8.02
CA PHE A 56 2.04 -21.35 7.18
C PHE A 56 2.13 -22.85 7.50
N SER A 57 2.10 -23.69 6.45
CA SER A 57 2.38 -25.11 6.61
C SER A 57 3.89 -25.36 6.55
N LEU A 58 4.46 -25.90 7.63
CA LEU A 58 5.88 -26.29 7.68
C LEU A 58 6.14 -27.68 7.06
N LYS A 59 5.09 -28.36 6.59
CA LYS A 59 5.21 -29.70 5.99
C LYS A 59 5.54 -29.56 4.51
N THR A 60 6.82 -29.67 4.16
CA THR A 60 7.33 -29.52 2.78
C THR A 60 6.53 -30.31 1.75
N GLY A 61 6.24 -31.59 2.02
CA GLY A 61 5.47 -32.42 1.09
C GLY A 61 4.03 -31.95 0.85
N ALA A 62 3.39 -31.30 1.84
CA ALA A 62 2.07 -30.71 1.66
C ALA A 62 2.12 -29.42 0.85
N VAL A 63 3.13 -28.58 1.10
CA VAL A 63 3.39 -27.34 0.36
C VAL A 63 3.71 -27.65 -1.11
N THR A 64 4.63 -28.58 -1.37
CA THR A 64 4.98 -29.00 -2.74
C THR A 64 3.77 -29.53 -3.49
N ARG A 65 2.97 -30.42 -2.89
CA ARG A 65 1.75 -30.92 -3.54
C ARG A 65 0.73 -29.82 -3.80
N TYR A 66 0.61 -28.83 -2.91
CA TYR A 66 -0.28 -27.69 -3.11
C TYR A 66 0.11 -26.93 -4.37
N TYR A 67 1.37 -26.48 -4.49
CA TYR A 67 1.85 -25.73 -5.66
C TYR A 67 1.83 -26.55 -6.96
N LEU A 68 2.10 -27.86 -6.91
CA LEU A 68 2.05 -28.72 -8.09
C LEU A 68 0.63 -28.94 -8.64
N THR A 69 -0.41 -28.71 -7.85
CA THR A 69 -1.79 -29.05 -8.23
C THR A 69 -2.75 -27.87 -8.14
N SER A 70 -2.30 -26.71 -7.66
CA SER A 70 -3.14 -25.51 -7.47
C SER A 70 -3.73 -25.01 -8.80
N GLU A 71 -2.93 -25.03 -9.87
CA GLU A 71 -3.38 -24.62 -11.20
C GLU A 71 -4.50 -25.54 -11.72
N ASN A 72 -4.29 -26.86 -11.69
CA ASN A 72 -5.32 -27.83 -12.09
C ASN A 72 -6.58 -27.69 -11.23
N ARG A 73 -6.42 -27.46 -9.91
CA ARG A 73 -7.55 -27.24 -9.00
C ARG A 73 -8.35 -25.97 -9.36
N SER A 74 -7.68 -24.85 -9.62
CA SER A 74 -8.33 -23.62 -10.10
C SER A 74 -9.06 -23.86 -11.41
N GLN A 75 -8.43 -24.53 -12.39
CA GLN A 75 -9.07 -24.85 -13.66
C GLN A 75 -10.36 -25.70 -13.49
N TYR A 76 -10.31 -26.75 -12.69
CA TYR A 76 -11.50 -27.59 -12.44
C TYR A 76 -12.60 -26.84 -11.70
N LEU A 77 -12.26 -26.03 -10.69
CA LEU A 77 -13.22 -25.21 -9.97
C LEU A 77 -13.89 -24.18 -10.90
N ARG A 78 -13.12 -23.56 -11.80
CA ARG A 78 -13.65 -22.64 -12.80
C ARG A 78 -14.61 -23.34 -13.75
N GLN A 79 -14.25 -24.52 -14.27
CA GLN A 79 -15.14 -25.31 -15.12
C GLN A 79 -16.44 -25.71 -14.38
N LEU A 80 -16.35 -26.14 -13.12
CA LEU A 80 -17.50 -26.46 -12.28
C LEU A 80 -18.42 -25.25 -12.05
N ARG A 81 -17.85 -24.06 -11.79
CA ARG A 81 -18.63 -22.81 -11.67
C ARG A 81 -19.35 -22.48 -12.98
N ASN A 82 -18.66 -22.64 -14.12
CA ASN A 82 -19.26 -22.43 -15.44
C ASN A 82 -20.42 -23.40 -15.70
N MET A 83 -20.25 -24.69 -15.35
CA MET A 83 -21.28 -25.71 -15.53
C MET A 83 -22.50 -25.51 -14.62
N THR A 84 -22.33 -24.88 -13.46
CA THR A 84 -23.41 -24.69 -12.47
C THR A 84 -24.19 -23.38 -12.64
N GLY A 85 -23.85 -22.56 -13.65
CA GLY A 85 -24.47 -21.25 -13.87
C GLY A 85 -24.11 -20.22 -12.79
N ASN A 86 -23.17 -20.54 -11.90
CA ASN A 86 -22.60 -19.64 -10.89
C ASN A 86 -21.49 -18.79 -11.53
N GLU A 87 -21.78 -18.17 -12.67
CA GLU A 87 -20.87 -17.18 -13.24
C GLU A 87 -20.79 -15.98 -12.29
N SER A 88 -19.59 -15.63 -11.87
CA SER A 88 -19.28 -14.23 -11.65
C SER A 88 -19.26 -13.56 -13.04
N THR A 89 -20.44 -13.21 -13.55
CA THR A 89 -20.59 -12.34 -14.72
C THR A 89 -19.99 -10.98 -14.35
N GLY A 90 -18.70 -10.84 -14.60
CA GLY A 90 -17.98 -9.64 -14.27
C GLY A 90 -16.72 -9.58 -15.10
N CYS A 91 -16.70 -8.65 -16.04
CA CYS A 91 -15.50 -7.88 -16.37
C CYS A 91 -14.56 -7.84 -15.15
N PHE A 92 -13.25 -8.02 -15.33
CA PHE A 92 -12.23 -7.81 -14.29
C PHE A 92 -12.41 -6.42 -13.68
N SER A 93 -13.34 -6.28 -12.75
CA SER A 93 -13.63 -5.08 -12.00
C SER A 93 -13.04 -5.34 -10.64
N HIS A 94 -12.02 -4.56 -10.34
CA HIS A 94 -11.36 -4.58 -9.04
C HIS A 94 -12.41 -4.53 -7.93
N HIS A 95 -12.27 -5.31 -6.87
CA HIS A 95 -13.26 -5.37 -5.78
C HIS A 95 -13.52 -4.00 -5.14
N ASP A 96 -12.57 -3.06 -5.25
CA ASP A 96 -12.73 -1.68 -4.78
C ASP A 96 -13.52 -0.77 -5.73
N LEU A 97 -13.73 -1.17 -6.98
CA LEU A 97 -14.52 -0.44 -7.97
C LEU A 97 -16.01 -0.81 -7.96
N GLN A 98 -16.46 -1.54 -6.94
CA GLN A 98 -17.88 -1.80 -6.76
C GLN A 98 -18.62 -0.51 -6.41
N LYS A 99 -19.74 -0.23 -7.10
CA LYS A 99 -20.56 0.98 -6.94
C LYS A 99 -20.82 1.38 -5.47
N PRO A 100 -21.20 0.46 -4.55
CA PRO A 100 -21.44 0.84 -3.15
C PRO A 100 -20.20 1.38 -2.44
N ARG A 101 -19.01 0.85 -2.79
CA ARG A 101 -17.74 1.23 -2.18
C ARG A 101 -17.24 2.56 -2.72
N ILE A 102 -17.42 2.79 -4.03
CA ILE A 102 -17.18 4.08 -4.67
C ILE A 102 -18.06 5.17 -4.05
N GLU A 103 -19.37 4.92 -3.90
CA GLU A 103 -20.30 5.88 -3.30
C GLU A 103 -19.95 6.18 -1.84
N LYS A 104 -19.52 5.17 -1.07
CA LYS A 104 -19.01 5.37 0.28
C LYS A 104 -17.76 6.26 0.30
N TYR A 105 -16.75 5.95 -0.50
CA TYR A 105 -15.54 6.77 -0.57
C TYR A 105 -15.85 8.20 -1.01
N ARG A 106 -16.77 8.37 -1.97
CA ARG A 106 -17.23 9.69 -2.40
C ARG A 106 -17.91 10.45 -1.27
N ALA A 107 -18.76 9.79 -0.48
CA ALA A 107 -19.39 10.40 0.69
C ALA A 107 -18.35 10.80 1.76
N ASP A 108 -17.39 9.94 2.06
CA ASP A 108 -16.32 10.21 3.03
C ASP A 108 -15.43 11.39 2.58
N VAL A 109 -15.03 11.42 1.31
CA VAL A 109 -14.27 12.52 0.71
C VAL A 109 -15.07 13.83 0.75
N ASN A 110 -16.34 13.79 0.34
CA ASN A 110 -17.21 14.97 0.38
C ASN A 110 -17.39 15.50 1.80
N ALA A 111 -17.58 14.63 2.79
CA ALA A 111 -17.69 15.03 4.19
C ALA A 111 -16.39 15.67 4.70
N PHE A 112 -15.23 15.16 4.28
CA PHE A 112 -13.93 15.76 4.61
C PHE A 112 -13.74 17.13 3.95
N VAL A 113 -14.03 17.24 2.65
CA VAL A 113 -13.94 18.51 1.90
C VAL A 113 -14.91 19.54 2.50
N GLU A 114 -16.14 19.15 2.79
CA GLU A 114 -17.13 20.02 3.43
C GLU A 114 -16.69 20.45 4.82
N LEU A 115 -16.15 19.53 5.63
CA LEU A 115 -15.53 19.86 6.92
C LEU A 115 -14.43 20.90 6.74
N MET A 116 -13.54 20.74 5.76
CA MET A 116 -12.42 21.66 5.53
C MET A 116 -12.88 23.04 5.02
N GLU A 117 -13.77 23.08 4.02
CA GLU A 117 -14.22 24.30 3.34
C GLU A 117 -15.26 25.09 4.13
N LYS A 118 -16.22 24.41 4.76
CA LYS A 118 -17.35 25.07 5.43
C LYS A 118 -17.13 25.25 6.92
N SER A 119 -16.38 24.37 7.58
CA SER A 119 -16.34 24.32 9.05
C SER A 119 -14.95 24.62 9.61
N TRP A 120 -13.96 23.79 9.32
CA TRP A 120 -12.65 23.79 9.97
C TRP A 120 -11.88 25.08 9.73
N TRP A 121 -11.89 25.60 8.49
CA TRP A 121 -11.32 26.91 8.24
C TRP A 121 -12.27 28.04 8.63
N LYS A 122 -13.58 27.98 8.41
CA LYS A 122 -14.43 29.16 8.67
C LYS A 122 -14.74 29.41 10.14
N LEU A 123 -14.70 28.38 10.98
CA LEU A 123 -15.08 28.46 12.39
C LEU A 123 -13.85 28.46 13.32
N PRO A 124 -13.61 29.53 14.09
CA PRO A 124 -12.45 29.66 14.98
C PRO A 124 -12.32 28.52 16.01
N GLU A 125 -13.43 27.96 16.47
CA GLU A 125 -13.49 26.87 17.46
C GLU A 125 -12.75 25.60 17.01
N TYR A 126 -12.75 25.28 15.72
CA TYR A 126 -12.03 24.13 15.18
C TYR A 126 -10.54 24.44 15.00
N ARG A 127 -10.18 25.66 14.58
CA ARG A 127 -8.78 26.08 14.47
C ARG A 127 -8.07 26.12 15.82
N ILE A 128 -8.79 26.41 16.91
CA ILE A 128 -8.25 26.40 18.27
C ILE A 128 -7.81 24.98 18.68
N LYS A 129 -8.42 23.91 18.14
CA LYS A 129 -8.04 22.52 18.43
C LYS A 129 -6.63 22.16 17.96
N LEU A 130 -6.10 22.86 16.94
CA LEU A 130 -4.71 22.70 16.52
C LEU A 130 -3.72 23.23 17.56
N GLN A 131 -4.14 24.13 18.46
CA GLN A 131 -3.28 24.76 19.46
C GLN A 131 -2.04 25.39 18.79
N ASP A 132 -0.84 24.94 19.16
CA ASP A 132 0.46 25.32 18.61
C ASP A 132 0.96 24.36 17.51
N LYS A 133 0.18 23.33 17.19
CA LYS A 133 0.53 22.30 16.20
C LYS A 133 0.30 22.80 14.78
N GLN A 134 0.98 22.13 13.86
CA GLN A 134 0.84 22.33 12.41
C GLN A 134 0.31 21.05 11.79
N LEU A 135 -0.68 21.17 10.93
CA LEU A 135 -1.23 20.05 10.16
C LEU A 135 -0.76 20.21 8.71
N PHE A 136 -0.23 19.14 8.12
CA PHE A 136 0.06 19.08 6.70
C PHE A 136 -0.93 18.12 6.05
N ALA A 137 -1.62 18.57 5.00
CA ALA A 137 -2.62 17.78 4.30
C ALA A 137 -2.33 17.83 2.79
N THR A 138 -2.29 16.66 2.15
CA THR A 138 -2.06 16.55 0.70
C THR A 138 -3.37 16.26 0.01
N CYS A 139 -3.68 17.01 -1.05
CA CYS A 139 -4.86 16.81 -1.89
C CYS A 139 -4.44 16.90 -3.37
N GLY A 140 -4.68 15.82 -4.12
CA GLY A 140 -4.12 15.67 -5.45
C GLY A 140 -2.61 15.81 -5.40
N GLU A 141 -2.07 16.77 -6.15
CA GLU A 141 -0.63 17.04 -6.18
C GLU A 141 -0.16 18.05 -5.13
N THR A 142 -1.09 18.76 -4.48
CA THR A 142 -0.77 19.94 -3.67
C THR A 142 -0.76 19.61 -2.19
N CYS A 143 0.22 20.14 -1.45
CA CYS A 143 0.26 20.05 0.00
C CYS A 143 -0.05 21.41 0.67
N TYR A 144 -0.87 21.37 1.71
CA TYR A 144 -1.26 22.53 2.51
C TYR A 144 -0.75 22.39 3.94
N ARG A 145 -0.09 23.43 4.45
CA ARG A 145 0.21 23.60 5.88
C ARG A 145 -0.89 24.43 6.50
N LEU A 146 -1.57 23.87 7.49
CA LEU A 146 -2.57 24.55 8.31
C LEU A 146 -2.03 24.79 9.72
N LYS A 147 -2.22 26.01 10.20
CA LYS A 147 -1.99 26.43 11.59
C LYS A 147 -3.28 27.02 12.16
N LYS A 148 -3.25 27.34 13.45
CA LYS A 148 -4.37 28.01 14.14
C LYS A 148 -4.81 29.31 13.47
N LYS A 149 -3.88 30.09 12.90
CA LYS A 149 -4.16 31.45 12.37
C LYS A 149 -4.16 31.53 10.84
N ASP A 150 -3.31 30.76 10.17
CA ASP A 150 -3.07 30.81 8.72
C ASP A 150 -3.03 29.39 8.10
N TRP A 151 -3.15 29.35 6.78
CA TRP A 151 -2.72 28.20 5.99
C TRP A 151 -1.88 28.69 4.80
N LYS A 152 -1.05 27.81 4.26
CA LYS A 152 -0.29 28.06 3.03
C LYS A 152 -0.07 26.78 2.24
N VAL A 153 0.17 26.91 0.93
CA VAL A 153 0.72 25.83 0.11
C VAL A 153 2.19 25.61 0.51
N VAL A 154 2.63 24.36 0.45
CA VAL A 154 4.01 23.93 0.73
C VAL A 154 4.56 23.31 -0.55
N GLU A 155 5.33 24.09 -1.30
CA GLU A 155 5.82 23.68 -2.62
C GLU A 155 6.82 22.52 -2.53
N GLU A 156 7.56 22.44 -1.44
CA GLU A 156 8.52 21.37 -1.15
C GLU A 156 7.84 19.98 -1.00
N LEU A 157 6.52 19.99 -0.74
CA LEU A 157 5.70 18.79 -0.57
C LEU A 157 4.72 18.58 -1.72
N LYS A 158 4.81 19.38 -2.79
CA LYS A 158 4.03 19.18 -4.00
C LYS A 158 4.55 17.95 -4.75
N SER A 159 3.67 17.05 -5.15
CA SER A 159 4.06 15.79 -5.79
C SER A 159 2.92 15.22 -6.64
N SER A 160 3.19 14.95 -7.91
CA SER A 160 2.29 14.22 -8.80
C SER A 160 2.24 12.71 -8.54
N HIS A 161 3.11 12.20 -7.65
CA HIS A 161 3.10 10.80 -7.26
C HIS A 161 1.80 10.45 -6.54
N GLU A 162 1.13 9.38 -6.99
CA GLU A 162 -0.21 8.99 -6.52
C GLU A 162 -0.19 8.29 -5.16
N GLU A 163 0.85 7.50 -4.86
CA GLU A 163 0.85 6.61 -3.71
C GLU A 163 0.96 7.37 -2.38
N ALA A 164 0.09 7.05 -1.43
CA ALA A 164 0.00 7.77 -0.16
C ALA A 164 1.14 7.39 0.79
N ASP A 165 1.48 6.11 0.86
CA ASP A 165 2.54 5.53 1.67
C ASP A 165 3.93 6.12 1.36
N THR A 166 4.29 6.22 0.09
CA THR A 166 5.54 6.83 -0.37
C THR A 166 5.52 8.33 -0.11
N ARG A 167 4.38 8.99 -0.33
CA ARG A 167 4.23 10.41 0.03
C ARG A 167 4.39 10.65 1.53
N MET A 168 3.99 9.72 2.41
CA MET A 168 4.24 9.84 3.85
C MET A 168 5.75 9.92 4.18
N LEU A 169 6.60 9.20 3.43
CA LEU A 169 8.05 9.32 3.60
C LEU A 169 8.60 10.67 3.13
N LEU A 170 8.02 11.26 2.07
CA LEU A 170 8.35 12.64 1.67
C LEU A 170 8.04 13.63 2.81
N HIS A 171 6.89 13.48 3.47
CA HIS A 171 6.54 14.27 4.66
C HIS A 171 7.52 14.05 5.82
N ALA A 172 7.93 12.80 6.05
CA ALA A 172 8.91 12.47 7.09
C ALA A 172 10.28 13.12 6.82
N ASN A 173 10.74 13.08 5.57
CA ASN A 173 11.98 13.73 5.14
C ASN A 173 11.90 15.26 5.28
N HIS A 174 10.81 15.87 4.81
CA HIS A 174 10.58 17.30 4.99
C HIS A 174 10.57 17.69 6.48
N ALA A 175 9.96 16.89 7.35
CA ALA A 175 10.01 17.13 8.80
C ALA A 175 11.46 17.07 9.33
N SER A 176 12.25 16.06 8.94
CA SER A 176 13.67 15.98 9.31
C SER A 176 14.44 17.24 8.89
N GLN A 177 14.26 17.70 7.65
CA GLN A 177 14.91 18.90 7.12
C GLN A 177 14.48 20.20 7.84
N ASN A 178 13.27 20.22 8.40
CA ASN A 178 12.75 21.35 9.17
C ASN A 178 13.07 21.24 10.68
N GLY A 179 14.05 20.43 11.07
CA GLY A 179 14.58 20.37 12.44
C GLY A 179 13.81 19.46 13.40
N TYR A 180 12.84 18.68 12.91
CA TYR A 180 12.18 17.67 13.74
C TYR A 180 13.11 16.46 13.93
N LYS A 181 13.44 16.17 15.19
CA LYS A 181 14.37 15.09 15.55
C LYS A 181 13.75 13.69 15.48
N THR A 182 12.42 13.62 15.46
CA THR A 182 11.68 12.35 15.53
C THR A 182 10.45 12.43 14.64
N THR A 183 10.23 11.39 13.85
CA THR A 183 9.00 11.20 13.07
C THR A 183 8.32 9.90 13.49
N VAL A 184 7.01 9.97 13.69
CA VAL A 184 6.15 8.80 13.95
C VAL A 184 5.22 8.61 12.76
N ILE A 185 5.41 7.53 12.04
CA ILE A 185 4.55 7.10 10.94
C ILE A 185 3.47 6.21 11.53
N VAL A 186 2.21 6.47 11.22
CA VAL A 186 1.07 5.70 11.74
C VAL A 186 0.50 4.88 10.60
N SER A 187 0.65 3.56 10.66
CA SER A 187 0.10 2.64 9.66
C SER A 187 0.03 1.22 10.22
N GLU A 188 -0.98 0.45 9.78
CA GLU A 188 -1.04 -1.02 9.96
C GLU A 188 -0.51 -1.77 8.73
N ASP A 189 -0.19 -1.04 7.65
CA ASP A 189 0.21 -1.63 6.39
C ASP A 189 1.66 -2.12 6.43
N THR A 190 1.88 -3.32 5.89
CA THR A 190 3.21 -3.94 5.82
C THR A 190 4.08 -3.23 4.78
N ASP A 191 3.50 -2.73 3.70
CA ASP A 191 4.27 -2.05 2.66
C ASP A 191 4.85 -0.73 3.19
N VAL A 192 4.07 0.00 3.99
CA VAL A 192 4.57 1.17 4.73
C VAL A 192 5.72 0.81 5.67
N MET A 193 5.66 -0.33 6.36
CA MET A 193 6.76 -0.78 7.22
C MET A 193 8.04 -1.08 6.42
N ILE A 194 7.91 -1.75 5.27
CA ILE A 194 9.05 -2.05 4.38
C ILE A 194 9.66 -0.74 3.85
N LEU A 195 8.81 0.21 3.40
CA LEU A 195 9.24 1.53 2.97
C LEU A 195 9.97 2.29 4.10
N CYS A 196 9.44 2.26 5.32
CA CYS A 196 10.09 2.86 6.49
C CYS A 196 11.47 2.25 6.73
N LEU A 197 11.60 0.91 6.67
CA LEU A 197 12.89 0.23 6.83
C LEU A 197 13.89 0.62 5.74
N GLY A 198 13.44 0.71 4.48
CA GLY A 198 14.28 1.10 3.35
C GLY A 198 14.85 2.51 3.47
N HIS A 199 14.07 3.45 4.01
CA HIS A 199 14.44 4.87 4.03
C HIS A 199 14.84 5.43 5.40
N CYS A 200 14.77 4.64 6.48
CA CYS A 200 15.05 5.11 7.84
C CYS A 200 16.49 5.63 8.05
N LYS A 201 17.45 5.22 7.21
CA LYS A 201 18.84 5.68 7.24
C LYS A 201 19.08 6.96 6.44
N GLU A 202 18.23 7.22 5.44
CA GLU A 202 18.34 8.38 4.55
C GLU A 202 17.64 9.61 5.16
N ILE A 203 16.57 9.38 5.92
CA ILE A 203 15.84 10.43 6.62
C ILE A 203 16.53 10.69 7.96
N ASN A 204 17.14 11.87 8.10
CA ASN A 204 17.96 12.24 9.26
C ASN A 204 17.12 12.62 10.49
N CYS A 205 16.22 11.72 10.93
CA CYS A 205 15.47 11.82 12.17
C CYS A 205 15.19 10.42 12.71
N ALA A 206 14.96 10.32 14.03
CA ALA A 206 14.56 9.07 14.64
C ALA A 206 13.18 8.66 14.11
N MET A 207 13.10 7.53 13.41
CA MET A 207 11.86 7.06 12.79
C MET A 207 11.19 5.94 13.60
N TYR A 208 9.91 6.11 13.88
CA TYR A 208 9.07 5.12 14.56
C TYR A 208 7.84 4.79 13.72
N LEU A 209 7.49 3.50 13.65
CA LEU A 209 6.20 3.06 13.11
C LEU A 209 5.25 2.76 14.28
N LYS A 210 4.10 3.43 14.29
CA LYS A 210 2.99 3.16 15.21
C LYS A 210 1.97 2.27 14.52
N CYS A 211 1.72 1.09 15.10
CA CYS A 211 0.74 0.11 14.63
C CYS A 211 0.07 -0.60 15.82
N GLY A 212 -0.97 -1.39 15.56
CA GLY A 212 -1.83 -2.05 16.53
C GLY A 212 -3.10 -1.28 16.91
N THR A 213 -4.10 -2.05 17.35
CA THR A 213 -5.41 -1.52 17.78
C THR A 213 -5.34 -0.78 19.11
N HIS A 214 -6.43 -0.10 19.50
CA HIS A 214 -6.51 0.79 20.67
C HIS A 214 -5.93 0.20 21.96
N ASN A 215 -6.12 -1.11 22.21
CA ASN A 215 -5.62 -1.79 23.42
C ASN A 215 -4.23 -2.43 23.26
N ARG A 216 -3.63 -2.39 22.05
CA ARG A 216 -2.36 -3.04 21.71
C ARG A 216 -1.51 -2.19 20.77
N THR A 217 -1.47 -0.88 21.01
CA THR A 217 -0.62 0.03 20.25
C THR A 217 0.86 -0.25 20.54
N ARG A 218 1.66 -0.34 19.49
CA ARG A 218 3.11 -0.54 19.52
C ARG A 218 3.79 0.60 18.77
N TYR A 219 4.98 0.97 19.23
CA TYR A 219 5.88 1.87 18.53
C TYR A 219 7.16 1.10 18.23
N ILE A 220 7.45 0.90 16.95
CA ILE A 220 8.59 0.12 16.48
C ILE A 220 9.66 1.11 16.02
N ASN A 221 10.84 1.08 16.63
CA ASN A 221 11.99 1.87 16.19
C ASN A 221 12.54 1.25 14.89
N MET A 222 12.53 2.02 13.81
CA MET A 222 12.92 1.52 12.49
C MET A 222 14.43 1.37 12.33
N SER A 223 15.22 2.27 12.92
CA SER A 223 16.68 2.17 12.89
C SER A 223 17.17 0.92 13.63
N SER A 224 16.64 0.67 14.83
CA SER A 224 17.00 -0.53 15.62
C SER A 224 16.57 -1.82 14.93
N LEU A 225 15.43 -1.82 14.23
CA LEU A 225 14.96 -2.98 13.47
C LEU A 225 15.82 -3.23 12.24
N ALA A 226 16.23 -2.18 11.52
CA ALA A 226 17.12 -2.28 10.36
C ALA A 226 18.49 -2.88 10.74
N GLU A 227 19.09 -2.42 11.86
CA GLU A 227 20.38 -2.94 12.36
C GLU A 227 20.34 -4.43 12.73
N LEU A 228 19.18 -4.94 13.15
CA LEU A 228 19.01 -6.35 13.51
C LEU A 228 19.05 -7.28 12.28
N HIS A 229 18.66 -6.77 11.11
CA HIS A 229 18.52 -7.53 9.86
C HIS A 229 19.70 -7.34 8.87
N GLU A 230 20.66 -6.48 9.20
CA GLU A 230 21.94 -6.34 8.45
C GLU A 230 23.07 -7.26 8.97
N ARG A 231 22.73 -8.23 9.84
CA ARG A 231 23.61 -9.30 10.33
C ARG A 231 23.32 -10.61 9.62
#